data_AF-A0A813EC41-F1
#
_entry.id   AF-A0A813EC41-F1
#
_cell.length_a   1.000
_cell.length_b   1.000
_cell.length_c   1.000
_cell.angle_alpha   90.00
_cell.angle_beta   90.00
_cell.angle_gamma   90.00
#
_symmetry.space_group_name_H-M   'P 1'
#
loop_
_entity.id
_entity.type
_entity.pdbx_description
1 polymer ?
#
loop_
_entity_poly.entity_id
_entity_poly.type
_entity_poly.pdbx_seq_one_letter_code
_entity_poly.pdbx_strand_id
1 'polypeptide(L)'
;MTLALDGFTCKFVSRLESPTASKALFDARLEWTKLSALLRSTSVSLQWCFATLAATAVLSTFASLLDAWLGGIWLLLPGLALALVILRVLLRATVVTDTCFKLPSLFTTIQMSQVLEARLLQLVQFMHASESGFYVAETRVGSSTILKFAYFTAAAAVSFATQLVGMS
;
A
#
# COMPACT_ATOMS: atom_id res chain seq x y z
N MET A 1 -11.01 -6.44 -3.34
CA MET A 1 -10.63 -5.35 -4.28
C MET A 1 -9.86 -5.88 -5.49
N THR A 2 -8.93 -6.81 -5.32
CA THR A 2 -8.20 -7.49 -6.43
C THR A 2 -9.13 -8.11 -7.49
N LEU A 3 -10.17 -8.84 -7.09
CA LEU A 3 -11.16 -9.41 -8.02
C LEU A 3 -11.92 -8.36 -8.87
N ALA A 4 -12.07 -7.13 -8.38
CA ALA A 4 -12.72 -6.07 -9.13
C ALA A 4 -11.80 -5.48 -10.23
N LEU A 5 -10.48 -5.47 -9.98
CA LEU A 5 -9.47 -5.06 -10.97
C LEU A 5 -9.31 -6.09 -12.09
N ASP A 6 -9.36 -7.38 -11.75
CA ASP A 6 -9.26 -8.46 -12.76
C ASP A 6 -10.46 -8.47 -13.71
N GLY A 7 -11.68 -8.25 -13.19
CA GLY A 7 -12.87 -8.12 -14.01
C GLY A 7 -12.86 -6.86 -14.90
N PHE A 8 -12.26 -5.76 -14.43
CA PHE A 8 -12.15 -4.52 -15.18
C PHE A 8 -11.20 -4.66 -16.37
N THR A 9 -10.02 -5.24 -16.14
CA THR A 9 -8.98 -5.41 -17.17
C THR A 9 -9.44 -6.32 -18.31
N CYS A 10 -10.09 -7.43 -18.02
CA CYS A 10 -10.55 -8.37 -19.06
C CYS A 10 -11.66 -7.76 -19.94
N LYS A 11 -12.63 -7.07 -19.35
CA LYS A 11 -13.66 -6.31 -20.10
C LYS A 11 -13.04 -5.20 -20.95
N PHE A 12 -11.98 -4.58 -20.44
CA PHE A 12 -11.33 -3.46 -21.11
C PHE A 12 -10.63 -3.86 -22.40
N VAL A 13 -9.84 -4.93 -22.35
CA VAL A 13 -9.13 -5.47 -23.52
C VAL A 13 -10.11 -5.84 -24.63
N SER A 14 -11.22 -6.50 -24.31
CA SER A 14 -12.23 -6.88 -25.31
C SER A 14 -12.92 -5.69 -26.01
N ARG A 15 -12.96 -4.50 -25.39
CA ARG A 15 -13.58 -3.30 -25.99
C ARG A 15 -12.64 -2.53 -26.91
N LEU A 16 -11.33 -2.67 -26.72
CA LEU A 16 -10.31 -1.95 -27.49
C LEU A 16 -10.19 -2.42 -28.95
N GLU A 17 -10.62 -3.64 -29.25
CA GLU A 17 -10.51 -4.22 -30.60
C GLU A 17 -11.63 -3.76 -31.55
N SER A 18 -12.65 -3.07 -31.03
CA SER A 18 -13.78 -2.59 -31.83
C SER A 18 -13.48 -1.26 -32.56
N PRO A 19 -14.09 -0.99 -33.73
CA PRO A 19 -13.93 0.28 -34.47
C PRO A 19 -14.43 1.52 -33.69
N THR A 20 -15.07 1.33 -32.53
CA THR A 20 -15.44 2.38 -31.57
C THR A 20 -14.37 2.62 -30.49
N ALA A 21 -13.13 2.17 -30.72
CA ALA A 21 -12.00 2.25 -29.78
C ALA A 21 -11.76 3.65 -29.19
N SER A 22 -12.02 4.74 -29.95
CA SER A 22 -11.83 6.11 -29.41
C SER A 22 -12.83 6.43 -28.29
N LYS A 23 -14.08 5.98 -28.41
CA LYS A 23 -15.10 6.15 -27.36
C LYS A 23 -14.77 5.26 -26.16
N ALA A 24 -14.38 4.01 -26.41
CA ALA A 24 -13.98 3.08 -25.34
C ALA A 24 -12.79 3.62 -24.51
N LEU A 25 -11.80 4.25 -25.15
CA LEU A 25 -10.67 4.88 -24.47
C LEU A 25 -11.11 6.09 -23.61
N PHE A 26 -12.03 6.90 -24.12
CA PHE A 26 -12.56 8.05 -23.37
C PHE A 26 -13.33 7.60 -22.13
N ASP A 27 -14.20 6.60 -22.28
CA ASP A 27 -14.96 6.03 -21.17
C ASP A 27 -14.03 5.42 -20.11
N ALA A 28 -12.97 4.71 -20.55
CA ALA A 28 -11.92 4.19 -19.67
C ALA A 28 -11.29 5.27 -18.81
N ARG A 29 -10.91 6.38 -19.45
CA ARG A 29 -10.23 7.49 -18.80
C ARG A 29 -11.15 8.13 -17.77
N LEU A 30 -12.43 8.28 -18.10
CA LEU A 30 -13.44 8.81 -17.18
C LEU A 30 -13.61 7.88 -15.97
N GLU A 31 -13.73 6.57 -16.19
CA GLU A 31 -13.85 5.58 -15.11
C GLU A 31 -12.59 5.54 -14.23
N TRP A 32 -11.39 5.56 -14.83
CA TRP A 32 -10.13 5.63 -14.09
C TRP A 32 -10.04 6.91 -13.25
N THR A 33 -10.45 8.05 -13.80
CA THR A 33 -10.44 9.33 -13.08
C THR A 33 -11.41 9.33 -11.90
N LYS A 34 -12.58 8.70 -12.04
CA LYS A 34 -13.52 8.50 -10.92
C LYS A 34 -12.91 7.59 -9.85
N LEU A 35 -12.28 6.49 -10.27
CA LEU A 35 -11.65 5.54 -9.36
C LEU A 35 -10.46 6.15 -8.60
N SER A 36 -9.62 6.94 -9.28
CA SER A 36 -8.50 7.64 -8.66
C SER A 36 -8.98 8.73 -7.70
N ALA A 37 -10.04 9.46 -8.04
CA ALA A 37 -10.67 10.44 -7.14
C ALA A 37 -11.23 9.77 -5.87
N LEU A 38 -11.91 8.63 -6.01
CA LEU A 38 -12.40 7.84 -4.88
C LEU A 38 -11.24 7.34 -4.00
N LEU A 39 -10.19 6.78 -4.61
CA LEU A 39 -9.00 6.33 -3.88
C LEU A 39 -8.36 7.48 -3.09
N ARG A 40 -8.21 8.66 -3.71
CA ARG A 40 -7.64 9.84 -3.06
C ARG A 40 -8.52 10.38 -1.93
N SER A 41 -9.84 10.29 -2.06
CA SER A 41 -10.75 10.64 -0.97
C SER A 41 -10.61 9.65 0.20
N THR A 42 -10.59 8.35 -0.08
CA THR A 42 -10.44 7.32 0.97
C THR A 42 -9.05 7.32 1.63
N SER A 43 -8.00 7.75 0.90
CA SER A 43 -6.63 7.78 1.44
C SER A 43 -6.48 8.78 2.58
N VAL A 44 -7.22 9.89 2.57
CA VAL A 44 -7.18 10.88 3.66
C VAL A 44 -7.69 10.28 4.96
N SER A 45 -8.80 9.53 4.93
CA SER A 45 -9.32 8.84 6.12
C SER A 45 -8.39 7.72 6.56
N LEU A 46 -7.82 6.96 5.62
CA LEU A 46 -6.90 5.88 5.91
C LEU A 46 -5.55 6.38 6.45
N GLN A 47 -5.10 7.58 6.09
CA GLN A 47 -3.86 8.16 6.60
C GLN A 47 -3.90 8.27 8.13
N TRP A 48 -4.98 8.79 8.70
CA TRP A 48 -5.12 8.92 10.15
C TRP A 48 -5.19 7.57 10.84
N CYS A 49 -5.97 6.64 10.30
CA CYS A 49 -6.07 5.28 10.83
C CYS A 49 -4.72 4.54 10.78
N PHE A 50 -3.97 4.72 9.68
CA PHE A 50 -2.65 4.16 9.52
C PHE A 50 -1.66 4.76 10.53
N ALA A 51 -1.69 6.08 10.71
CA ALA A 51 -0.83 6.78 11.68
C ALA A 51 -1.14 6.34 13.12
N THR A 52 -2.41 6.20 13.49
CA THR A 52 -2.79 5.72 14.83
C THR A 52 -2.38 4.27 15.05
N LEU A 53 -2.56 3.39 14.07
CA LEU A 53 -2.08 2.00 14.15
C LEU A 53 -0.55 1.91 14.25
N ALA A 54 0.18 2.71 13.48
CA ALA A 54 1.63 2.76 13.57
C ALA A 54 2.10 3.25 14.95
N ALA A 55 1.45 4.30 15.48
CA ALA A 55 1.75 4.83 16.80
C ALA A 55 1.43 3.82 17.92
N THR A 56 0.29 3.12 17.85
CA THR A 56 -0.07 2.10 18.85
C THR A 56 0.88 0.90 18.81
N ALA A 57 1.35 0.48 17.63
CA ALA A 57 2.37 -0.56 17.53
C ALA A 57 3.67 -0.13 18.23
N VAL A 58 4.15 1.09 17.98
CA VAL A 58 5.35 1.64 18.62
C VAL A 58 5.14 1.72 20.14
N LEU A 59 4.10 2.40 20.59
CA LEU A 59 3.81 2.56 22.02
C LEU A 59 3.66 1.21 22.74
N SER A 60 2.99 0.24 22.11
CA SER A 60 2.85 -1.10 22.66
C SER A 60 4.20 -1.81 22.79
N THR A 61 5.11 -1.68 21.81
CA THR A 61 6.44 -2.30 21.91
C THR A 61 7.27 -1.71 23.05
N PHE A 62 7.28 -0.39 23.20
CA PHE A 62 8.01 0.29 24.28
C PHE A 62 7.40 0.03 25.66
N ALA A 63 6.06 0.01 25.77
CA ALA A 63 5.38 -0.35 27.01
C ALA A 63 5.73 -1.77 27.46
N SER A 64 5.70 -2.75 26.54
CA SER A 64 6.08 -4.13 26.85
C SER A 64 7.54 -4.28 27.26
N LEU A 65 8.45 -3.47 26.70
CA LEU A 65 9.86 -3.43 27.12
C LEU A 65 10.01 -2.91 28.55
N LEU A 66 9.26 -1.87 28.92
CA LEU A 66 9.24 -1.34 30.29
C LEU A 66 8.67 -2.36 31.28
N ASP A 67 7.57 -3.02 30.93
CA ASP A 67 6.97 -4.07 31.77
C ASP A 67 7.92 -5.24 31.99
N ALA A 68 8.65 -5.65 30.94
CA ALA A 68 9.67 -6.69 31.05
C ALA A 68 10.83 -6.30 31.97
N TRP A 69 11.27 -5.03 31.91
CA TRP A 69 12.31 -4.51 32.80
C TRP A 69 11.88 -4.48 34.28
N LEU A 70 10.60 -4.21 34.55
CA LEU A 70 10.01 -4.27 35.90
C LEU A 70 9.82 -5.71 36.43
N GLY A 71 10.29 -6.73 35.70
CA GLY A 71 10.19 -8.16 36.07
C GLY A 71 8.97 -8.89 35.50
N GLY A 72 8.14 -8.21 34.71
CA GLY A 72 6.94 -8.76 34.08
C GLY A 72 7.20 -9.42 32.73
N ILE A 73 8.12 -10.38 32.61
CA ILE A 73 8.50 -10.96 31.31
C ILE A 73 7.33 -11.57 30.54
N TRP A 74 6.31 -12.08 31.25
CA TRP A 74 5.10 -12.64 30.66
C TRP A 74 4.21 -11.59 29.98
N LEU A 75 4.31 -10.31 30.37
CA LEU A 75 3.60 -9.20 29.74
C LEU A 75 4.21 -8.79 28.38
N LEU A 76 5.41 -9.27 28.06
CA LEU A 76 6.04 -9.02 26.75
C LEU A 76 5.28 -9.72 25.61
N LEU A 77 4.77 -10.93 25.88
CA LEU A 77 4.13 -11.77 24.87
C LEU A 77 2.90 -11.12 24.20
N PRO A 78 1.90 -10.59 24.94
CA PRO A 78 0.73 -9.97 24.32
C PRO A 78 1.07 -8.71 23.52
N GLY A 79 2.01 -7.87 23.98
CA GLY A 79 2.39 -6.68 23.23
C GLY A 79 3.15 -6.99 21.94
N LEU A 80 4.01 -8.01 21.96
CA LEU A 80 4.71 -8.48 20.78
C LEU A 80 3.74 -9.12 19.76
N ALA A 81 2.76 -9.89 20.25
CA ALA A 81 1.68 -10.42 19.42
C ALA A 81 0.83 -9.30 18.78
N LEU A 82 0.46 -8.28 19.56
CA LEU A 82 -0.30 -7.13 19.06
C LEU A 82 0.49 -6.37 17.98
N ALA A 83 1.77 -6.10 18.22
CA ALA A 83 2.64 -5.43 17.26
C ALA A 83 2.77 -6.23 15.95
N LEU A 84 2.89 -7.56 16.02
CA LEU A 84 2.92 -8.42 14.83
C LEU A 84 1.60 -8.41 14.05
N VAL A 85 0.45 -8.41 14.75
CA VAL A 85 -0.86 -8.32 14.10
C VAL A 85 -1.01 -6.98 13.40
N ILE A 86 -0.67 -5.88 14.07
CA ILE A 86 -0.71 -4.53 13.47
C ILE A 86 0.20 -4.47 12.24
N LEU A 87 1.44 -4.97 12.34
CA LEU A 87 2.37 -5.01 11.22
C LEU A 87 1.80 -5.79 10.02
N ARG A 88 1.16 -6.93 10.25
CA ARG A 88 0.49 -7.70 9.20
C ARG A 88 -0.66 -6.92 8.55
N VAL A 89 -1.47 -6.21 9.35
CA VAL A 89 -2.55 -5.36 8.82
C VAL A 89 -1.98 -4.24 7.95
N LEU A 90 -0.93 -3.56 8.41
CA LEU A 90 -0.25 -2.49 7.63
C LEU A 90 0.35 -3.04 6.33
N LEU A 91 0.98 -4.21 6.35
CA LEU A 91 1.50 -4.88 5.15
C LEU A 91 0.38 -5.27 4.18
N ARG A 92 -0.76 -5.76 4.67
CA ARG A 92 -1.91 -6.08 3.81
C ARG A 92 -2.51 -4.83 3.18
N ALA A 93 -2.54 -3.72 3.90
CA ALA A 93 -3.00 -2.44 3.37
C ALA A 93 -2.11 -1.95 2.21
N THR A 94 -0.78 -2.12 2.32
CA THR A 94 0.15 -1.69 1.27
C THR A 94 0.13 -2.55 0.02
N VAL A 95 -0.32 -3.82 0.10
CA VAL A 95 -0.55 -4.65 -1.10
C VAL A 95 -1.50 -3.95 -2.06
N VAL A 96 -2.53 -3.26 -1.57
CA VAL A 96 -3.46 -2.50 -2.43
C VAL A 96 -2.70 -1.41 -3.18
N THR A 97 -1.86 -0.63 -2.49
CA THR A 97 -1.01 0.41 -3.10
C THR A 97 -0.04 -0.17 -4.13
N ASP A 98 0.54 -1.33 -3.84
CA ASP A 98 1.49 -1.99 -4.74
C ASP A 98 0.79 -2.56 -5.98
N THR A 99 -0.44 -3.06 -5.83
CA THR A 99 -1.26 -3.55 -6.95
C THR A 99 -1.76 -2.43 -7.85
N CYS A 100 -2.12 -1.25 -7.31
CA CYS A 100 -2.58 -0.12 -8.13
C CYS A 100 -1.48 0.45 -9.03
N PHE A 101 -0.21 0.15 -8.75
CA PHE A 101 0.92 0.67 -9.50
C PHE A 101 1.51 -0.30 -10.50
N LYS A 102 1.40 -1.60 -10.22
CA LYS A 102 1.80 -2.60 -11.19
C LYS A 102 0.78 -2.57 -12.31
N LEU A 103 1.26 -2.29 -13.52
CA LEU A 103 0.44 -2.55 -14.69
C LEU A 103 0.07 -4.03 -14.69
N PRO A 104 -1.20 -4.36 -14.96
CA PRO A 104 -1.62 -5.74 -15.21
C PRO A 104 -0.65 -6.36 -16.22
N SER A 105 -0.05 -7.49 -15.88
CA SER A 105 0.89 -8.21 -16.76
C SER A 105 0.27 -8.58 -18.11
N LEU A 106 -1.06 -8.57 -18.19
CA LEU A 106 -1.82 -8.68 -19.42
C LEU A 106 -1.45 -7.61 -20.46
N PHE A 107 -1.13 -6.38 -20.04
CA PHE A 107 -0.72 -5.34 -20.99
C PHE A 107 0.64 -5.61 -21.62
N THR A 108 1.53 -6.32 -20.93
CA THR A 108 2.84 -6.70 -21.45
C THR A 108 2.83 -7.92 -22.37
N THR A 109 1.76 -8.73 -22.36
CA THR A 109 1.71 -9.98 -23.15
C THR A 109 0.94 -9.85 -24.47
N ILE A 110 0.14 -8.80 -24.66
CA ILE A 110 -0.68 -8.68 -25.87
C ILE A 110 0.13 -7.97 -26.96
N GLN A 111 0.44 -8.69 -28.05
CA GLN A 111 1.00 -8.08 -29.26
C GLN A 111 -0.09 -7.25 -29.94
N MET A 112 0.03 -5.92 -29.85
CA MET A 112 -0.90 -4.97 -30.45
C MET A 112 -0.31 -4.34 -31.72
N SER A 113 -1.15 -3.77 -32.57
CA SER A 113 -0.68 -2.97 -33.72
C SER A 113 0.07 -1.71 -33.23
N GLN A 114 1.07 -1.24 -33.99
CA GLN A 114 1.93 -0.10 -33.59
C GLN A 114 1.14 1.17 -33.22
N VAL A 115 0.03 1.44 -33.89
CA VAL A 115 -0.84 2.59 -33.61
C VAL A 115 -1.55 2.46 -32.26
N LEU A 116 -1.95 1.23 -31.91
CA LEU A 116 -2.60 0.95 -30.64
C LEU A 116 -1.58 0.94 -29.49
N GLU A 117 -0.36 0.45 -29.76
CA GLU A 117 0.75 0.47 -28.81
C GLU A 117 1.09 1.89 -28.35
N ALA A 118 1.19 2.86 -29.26
CA ALA A 118 1.45 4.26 -28.91
C ALA A 118 0.36 4.87 -28.00
N ARG A 119 -0.91 4.55 -28.27
CA ARG A 119 -2.05 5.01 -27.44
C ARG A 119 -2.08 4.33 -26.08
N LEU A 120 -1.76 3.04 -26.04
CA LEU A 120 -1.63 2.29 -24.80
C LEU A 120 -0.55 2.92 -23.92
N LEU A 121 0.62 3.22 -24.49
CA LEU A 121 1.76 3.80 -23.79
C LEU A 121 1.43 5.17 -23.18
N GLN A 122 0.64 6.00 -23.89
CA GLN A 122 0.11 7.25 -23.32
C GLN A 122 -0.84 7.02 -22.14
N LEU A 123 -1.71 6.01 -22.21
CA LEU A 123 -2.60 5.66 -21.11
C LEU A 123 -1.81 5.13 -19.91
N VAL A 124 -0.78 4.31 -20.15
CA VAL A 124 0.14 3.83 -19.12
C VAL A 124 0.85 4.99 -18.43
N GLN A 125 1.41 5.91 -19.20
CA GLN A 125 2.04 7.13 -18.67
C GLN A 125 1.04 7.98 -17.88
N PHE A 126 -0.18 8.13 -18.37
CA PHE A 126 -1.24 8.83 -17.65
C PHE A 126 -1.59 8.15 -16.31
N MET A 127 -1.74 6.83 -16.30
CA MET A 127 -2.01 6.08 -15.07
C MET A 127 -0.84 6.22 -14.07
N HIS A 128 0.40 6.13 -14.56
CA HIS A 128 1.58 6.27 -13.73
C HIS A 128 1.74 7.71 -13.18
N ALA A 129 1.45 8.72 -14.00
CA ALA A 129 1.45 10.13 -13.60
C ALA A 129 0.25 10.51 -12.72
N SER A 130 -0.83 9.72 -12.75
CA SER A 130 -2.02 9.95 -11.91
C SER A 130 -1.80 9.62 -10.44
N GLU A 131 -0.64 9.06 -10.08
CA GLU A 131 -0.22 8.84 -8.69
C GLU A 131 -1.31 8.16 -7.85
N SER A 132 -1.90 7.08 -8.38
CA SER A 132 -2.93 6.33 -7.68
C SER A 132 -2.31 5.44 -6.60
N GLY A 133 -2.61 5.71 -5.33
CA GLY A 133 -2.11 4.92 -4.20
C GLY A 133 -2.49 5.52 -2.86
N PHE A 134 -2.07 4.87 -1.76
CA PHE A 134 -2.15 5.47 -0.44
C PHE A 134 -0.96 6.39 -0.19
N TYR A 135 -1.27 7.63 0.19
CA TYR A 135 -0.29 8.67 0.52
C TYR A 135 -0.45 9.07 1.97
N VAL A 136 0.67 9.20 2.67
CA VAL A 136 0.76 9.74 4.03
C VAL A 136 1.75 10.90 3.97
N ALA A 137 1.28 12.11 4.25
CA ALA A 137 2.10 13.34 4.18
C ALA A 137 2.85 13.46 2.83
N GLU A 138 2.14 13.29 1.71
CA GLU A 138 2.67 13.32 0.33
C GLU A 138 3.65 12.17 -0.02
N THR A 139 4.02 11.34 0.95
CA THR A 139 4.83 10.15 0.70
C THR A 139 3.95 8.95 0.40
N ARG A 140 4.25 8.24 -0.68
CA ARG A 140 3.54 7.01 -1.03
C ARG A 140 3.91 5.89 -0.07
N VAL A 141 2.90 5.27 0.54
CA VAL A 141 3.10 4.15 1.47
C VAL A 141 3.05 2.83 0.70
N GLY A 142 4.23 2.25 0.46
CA GLY A 142 4.40 0.93 -0.15
C GLY A 142 4.89 -0.11 0.86
N SER A 143 4.98 -1.37 0.45
CA SER A 143 5.52 -2.44 1.31
C SER A 143 6.93 -2.12 1.83
N SER A 144 7.76 -1.46 1.02
CA SER A 144 9.13 -1.07 1.40
C SER A 144 9.18 -0.03 2.53
N THR A 145 8.24 0.92 2.60
CA THR A 145 8.21 1.91 3.67
C THR A 145 7.77 1.29 4.99
N ILE A 146 6.80 0.36 4.97
CA ILE A 146 6.40 -0.40 6.16
C ILE A 146 7.55 -1.23 6.72
N LEU A 147 8.29 -1.91 5.83
CA LEU A 147 9.41 -2.75 6.25
C LEU A 147 10.52 -1.92 6.91
N LYS A 148 10.84 -0.75 6.32
CA LYS A 148 11.79 0.21 6.91
C LYS A 148 11.30 0.72 8.25
N PHE A 149 10.02 1.09 8.36
CA PHE A 149 9.42 1.51 9.61
C PHE A 149 9.55 0.43 10.69
N ALA A 150 9.16 -0.80 10.39
CA ALA A 150 9.28 -1.92 11.30
C ALA A 150 10.74 -2.18 11.73
N TYR A 151 11.68 -2.08 10.79
CA TYR A 151 13.11 -2.18 11.08
C TYR A 151 13.58 -1.08 12.03
N PHE A 152 13.23 0.18 11.78
CA PHE A 152 13.60 1.29 12.67
C PHE A 152 12.98 1.16 14.05
N THR A 153 11.71 0.75 14.15
CA THR A 153 11.07 0.49 15.43
C THR A 153 11.76 -0.63 16.20
N ALA A 154 12.09 -1.74 15.52
CA ALA A 154 12.81 -2.86 16.14
C ALA A 154 14.22 -2.45 16.60
N ALA A 155 14.96 -1.71 15.77
CA ALA A 155 16.29 -1.21 16.12
C ALA A 155 16.24 -0.25 17.33
N ALA A 156 15.24 0.64 17.38
CA ALA A 156 15.03 1.53 18.52
C ALA A 156 14.65 0.77 19.79
N ALA A 157 13.75 -0.22 19.69
CA ALA A 157 13.37 -1.12 20.77
C ALA A 157 14.58 -1.88 21.34
N VAL A 158 15.43 -2.45 20.49
CA VAL A 158 16.66 -3.14 20.92
C VAL A 158 17.64 -2.17 21.58
N SER A 159 17.84 -0.99 20.99
CA SER A 159 18.73 0.03 21.56
C SER A 159 18.26 0.45 22.97
N PHE A 160 16.95 0.65 23.13
CA PHE A 160 16.34 0.95 24.42
C PHE A 160 16.52 -0.20 25.42
N ALA A 161 16.26 -1.44 25.00
CA ALA A 161 16.49 -2.63 25.82
C ALA A 161 17.95 -2.72 26.32
N THR A 162 18.93 -2.47 25.44
CA THR A 162 20.35 -2.51 25.81
C THR A 162 20.72 -1.43 26.83
N GLN A 163 20.13 -0.23 26.74
CA GLN A 163 20.33 0.82 27.73
C GLN A 163 19.76 0.43 29.09
N LEU A 164 18.56 -0.17 29.13
CA LEU A 164 17.93 -0.61 30.36
C LEU A 164 18.74 -1.70 31.09
N VAL A 165 19.32 -2.65 30.35
CA VAL A 165 20.19 -3.69 30.89
C VAL A 165 21.52 -3.12 31.37
N GLY A 166 22.05 -2.09 30.70
CA GLY A 166 23.29 -1.42 31.13
C GLY A 166 23.14 -0.58 32.42
N MET A 167 21.91 -0.25 32.82
CA MET A 167 21.61 0.54 34.03
C MET A 167 21.32 -0.32 35.27
N SER A 168 21.00 -1.61 35.09
CA SER A 168 20.73 -2.57 36.17
C SER A 168 22.01 -3.21 36.69
#